data_AF-A0A8T9MWI2-F1
#
_entry.id   AF-A0A8T9MWI2-F1
#
_cell.length_a   1.000
_cell.length_b   1.000
_cell.length_c   1.000
_cell.angle_alpha   90.00
_cell.angle_beta   90.00
_cell.angle_gamma   90.00
#
_symmetry.space_group_name_H-M   'P 1'
#
loop_
_entity.id
_entity.type
_entity.pdbx_description
1 polymer ?
#
loop_
_entity_poly.entity_id
_entity_poly.type
_entity_poly.pdbx_seq_one_letter_code
_entity_poly.pdbx_strand_id
1 'polypeptide(L)'
;MITLCFALIFIIRLYTLSVSKRNEQALLAAGAAEHGANTSQLLATVHIAYYFSALLESYLRGASFDGTSLFGLLLTGSALAVLFYVIRALGEIWTVKIYIHPQHQLKQSWLFRRVRHPNYFLNIIPELIGIAFLCHAWTTLSFGLPLYGLVLARRIKQEEHAMRHLRVQETA
;
A
#
# COMPACT_ATOMS: atom_id res chain seq x y z
N MET A 1 -7.44 10.20 21.62
CA MET A 1 -7.01 10.88 20.39
C MET A 1 -6.38 9.89 19.40
N ILE A 2 -5.28 9.19 19.77
CA ILE A 2 -4.60 8.20 18.90
C ILE A 2 -5.58 7.21 18.27
N THR A 3 -6.45 6.58 19.06
CA THR A 3 -7.46 5.63 18.56
C THR A 3 -8.41 6.24 17.53
N LEU A 4 -8.81 7.50 17.69
CA LEU A 4 -9.69 8.18 16.74
C LEU A 4 -8.98 8.46 15.42
N CYS A 5 -7.73 8.95 15.49
CA CYS A 5 -6.88 9.14 14.32
C CYS A 5 -6.64 7.82 13.58
N PHE A 6 -6.31 6.75 14.31
CA PHE A 6 -6.14 5.42 13.77
C PHE A 6 -7.41 4.91 13.10
N ALA A 7 -8.57 5.04 13.75
CA ALA A 7 -9.85 4.62 13.20
C ALA A 7 -10.17 5.37 11.89
N LEU A 8 -9.90 6.68 11.83
CA LEU A 8 -10.08 7.47 10.61
C LEU A 8 -9.18 6.96 9.48
N ILE A 9 -7.89 6.75 9.75
CA ILE A 9 -6.94 6.21 8.75
C ILE A 9 -7.39 4.82 8.27
N PHE A 10 -7.84 3.97 9.20
CA PHE A 10 -8.36 2.65 8.88
C PHE A 10 -9.60 2.71 7.99
N ILE A 11 -10.55 3.60 8.28
CA ILE A 11 -11.74 3.82 7.43
C ILE A 11 -11.32 4.30 6.03
N ILE A 12 -10.37 5.22 5.92
CA ILE A 12 -9.84 5.66 4.63
C ILE A 12 -9.25 4.47 3.86
N ARG A 13 -8.50 3.59 4.54
CA ARG A 13 -7.97 2.38 3.91
C ARG A 13 -9.05 1.43 3.43
N LEU A 14 -10.12 1.23 4.19
CA LEU A 14 -11.28 0.44 3.76
C LEU A 14 -11.99 1.06 2.55
N TYR A 15 -12.09 2.39 2.49
CA TYR A 15 -12.62 3.09 1.33
C TYR A 15 -11.74 2.84 0.09
N THR A 16 -10.42 2.98 0.21
CA THR A 16 -9.50 2.71 -0.91
C THR A 16 -9.55 1.26 -1.36
N LEU A 17 -9.70 0.31 -0.44
CA LEU A 17 -9.90 -1.10 -0.77
C LEU A 17 -11.20 -1.33 -1.54
N SER A 18 -12.27 -0.62 -1.17
CA SER A 18 -13.55 -0.67 -1.86
C SER A 18 -13.46 -0.17 -3.30
N VAL A 19 -12.70 0.92 -3.54
CA VAL A 19 -12.39 1.41 -4.89
C VAL A 19 -11.61 0.34 -5.68
N SER A 20 -10.59 -0.27 -5.07
CA SER A 20 -9.84 -1.35 -5.71
C SER A 20 -10.72 -2.53 -6.10
N LYS A 21 -11.68 -2.91 -5.25
CA LYS A 21 -12.56 -4.07 -5.52
C LYS A 21 -13.50 -3.81 -6.71
N ARG A 22 -13.96 -2.57 -6.87
CA ARG A 22 -14.77 -2.17 -8.05
C ARG A 22 -13.96 -2.25 -9.33
N ASN A 23 -12.72 -1.75 -9.30
CA ASN A 23 -11.81 -1.82 -10.43
C ASN A 23 -11.42 -3.27 -10.77
N GLU A 24 -11.18 -4.11 -9.75
CA GLU A 24 -10.93 -5.55 -9.90
C GLU A 24 -12.08 -6.24 -10.66
N GLN A 25 -13.34 -5.96 -10.31
CA GLN A 25 -14.49 -6.52 -11.01
C GLN A 25 -14.55 -6.09 -12.49
N ALA A 26 -14.25 -4.81 -12.77
CA ALA A 26 -14.20 -4.32 -14.15
C ALA A 26 -13.07 -4.97 -14.96
N LEU A 27 -11.88 -5.14 -14.35
CA LEU A 27 -10.73 -5.79 -15.00
C LEU A 27 -10.97 -7.28 -15.25
N LEU A 28 -11.58 -7.99 -14.28
CA LEU A 28 -11.98 -9.39 -14.45
C LEU A 28 -13.02 -9.54 -15.57
N ALA A 29 -14.01 -8.64 -15.65
CA ALA A 29 -14.98 -8.62 -16.73
C ALA A 29 -14.33 -8.35 -18.10
N ALA A 30 -13.24 -7.57 -18.13
CA ALA A 30 -12.43 -7.34 -19.32
C ALA A 30 -11.47 -8.51 -19.65
N GLY A 31 -11.42 -9.59 -18.86
CA GLY A 31 -10.57 -10.75 -19.10
C GLY A 31 -9.16 -10.67 -18.52
N ALA A 32 -8.90 -9.75 -17.59
CA ALA A 32 -7.62 -9.69 -16.89
C ALA A 32 -7.46 -10.88 -15.92
N ALA A 33 -6.23 -11.41 -15.83
CA ALA A 33 -5.92 -12.51 -14.91
C ALA A 33 -5.16 -12.00 -13.67
N GLU A 34 -5.56 -12.50 -12.49
CA GLU A 34 -4.84 -12.21 -11.24
C GLU A 34 -3.48 -12.93 -11.25
N HIS A 35 -2.42 -12.17 -10.97
CA HIS A 35 -1.08 -12.70 -10.84
C HIS A 35 -0.60 -12.56 -9.38
N GLY A 36 -0.16 -13.66 -8.78
CA GLY A 36 0.41 -13.63 -7.42
C GLY A 36 -0.62 -13.42 -6.30
N ALA A 37 -1.78 -14.05 -6.40
CA ALA A 37 -2.85 -14.01 -5.39
C ALA A 37 -2.33 -14.30 -3.97
N ASN A 38 -1.50 -15.33 -3.81
CA ASN A 38 -0.93 -15.72 -2.51
C ASN A 38 -0.07 -14.60 -1.89
N THR A 39 0.76 -13.93 -2.69
CA THR A 39 1.61 -12.83 -2.21
C THR A 39 0.79 -11.59 -1.90
N SER A 40 -0.27 -11.33 -2.67
CA SER A 40 -1.20 -10.23 -2.42
C SER A 40 -1.97 -10.44 -1.11
N GLN A 41 -2.45 -11.66 -0.86
CA GLN A 41 -3.05 -12.04 0.41
C GLN A 41 -2.07 -11.91 1.57
N LEU A 42 -0.85 -12.45 1.42
CA LEU A 42 0.19 -12.34 2.45
C LEU A 42 0.51 -10.88 2.78
N LEU A 43 0.65 -10.02 1.77
CA LEU A 43 0.91 -8.60 1.99
C LEU A 43 -0.24 -7.91 2.74
N ALA A 44 -1.49 -8.22 2.40
CA ALA A 44 -2.66 -7.70 3.10
C ALA A 44 -2.70 -8.17 4.56
N THR A 45 -2.44 -9.46 4.82
CA THR A 45 -2.39 -10.03 6.17
C THR A 45 -1.31 -9.36 7.02
N VAL A 46 -0.08 -9.23 6.49
CA VAL A 46 1.02 -8.59 7.21
C VAL A 46 0.73 -7.10 7.44
N HIS A 47 0.07 -6.42 6.51
CA HIS A 47 -0.35 -5.03 6.68
C HIS A 47 -1.34 -4.86 7.84
N ILE A 48 -2.38 -5.70 7.86
CA ILE A 48 -3.38 -5.71 8.93
C ILE A 48 -2.71 -6.05 10.27
N ALA A 49 -1.87 -7.09 10.29
CA ALA A 49 -1.13 -7.48 11.48
C ALA A 49 -0.26 -6.34 12.02
N TYR A 50 0.44 -5.59 11.15
CA TYR A 50 1.23 -4.42 11.54
C TYR A 50 0.35 -3.34 12.18
N TYR A 51 -0.77 -2.99 11.55
CA TYR A 51 -1.71 -1.99 12.03
C TYR A 51 -2.22 -2.31 13.44
N PHE A 52 -2.70 -3.53 13.65
CA PHE A 52 -3.21 -3.95 14.95
C PHE A 52 -2.11 -4.15 15.99
N SER A 53 -0.91 -4.58 15.58
CA SER A 53 0.25 -4.66 16.49
C SER A 53 0.65 -3.28 16.99
N ALA A 54 0.67 -2.27 16.11
CA ALA A 54 0.98 -0.89 16.48
C ALA A 54 -0.07 -0.33 17.46
N LEU A 55 -1.35 -0.55 17.17
CA LEU A 55 -2.43 -0.12 18.05
C LEU A 55 -2.38 -0.83 19.41
N LEU A 56 -2.14 -2.14 19.43
CA LEU A 56 -2.00 -2.91 20.67
C LEU A 56 -0.81 -2.41 21.50
N GLU A 57 0.34 -2.19 20.86
CA GLU A 57 1.53 -1.64 21.53
C GLU A 57 1.25 -0.26 22.14
N SER A 58 0.50 0.59 21.43
CA SER A 58 0.04 1.89 21.94
C SER A 58 -0.78 1.75 23.23
N TYR A 59 -1.74 0.83 23.25
CA TYR A 59 -2.54 0.55 24.45
C TYR A 59 -1.71 -0.02 25.60
N LEU A 60 -0.84 -0.99 25.32
CA LEU A 60 0.02 -1.62 26.34
C LEU A 60 0.99 -0.63 26.98
N ARG A 61 1.49 0.34 26.20
CA ARG A 61 2.40 1.39 26.69
C ARG A 61 1.65 2.58 27.31
N GLY A 62 0.33 2.63 27.23
CA GLY A 62 -0.47 3.77 27.69
C GLY A 62 -0.11 5.06 26.96
N ALA A 63 0.19 4.98 25.65
CA ALA A 63 0.69 6.11 24.88
C ALA A 63 -0.32 7.26 24.86
N SER A 64 0.15 8.46 25.18
CA SER A 64 -0.62 9.70 25.04
C SER A 64 -0.29 10.39 23.72
N PHE A 65 -1.24 11.14 23.19
CA PHE A 65 -1.01 11.92 21.97
C PHE A 65 -0.09 13.11 22.27
N ASP A 66 1.09 13.13 21.64
CA ASP A 66 2.12 14.16 21.80
C ASP A 66 2.66 14.64 20.43
N GLY A 67 3.79 15.35 20.44
CA GLY A 67 4.44 15.82 19.21
C GLY A 67 4.91 14.68 18.29
N THR A 68 5.29 13.53 18.84
CA THR A 68 5.65 12.34 18.06
C THR A 68 4.41 11.75 17.38
N SER A 69 3.29 11.67 18.10
CA SER A 69 2.02 11.24 17.50
C SER A 69 1.56 12.17 16.38
N LEU A 70 1.70 13.50 16.59
CA LEU A 70 1.35 14.50 15.58
C LEU A 70 2.23 14.36 14.33
N PHE A 71 3.54 14.17 14.49
CA PHE A 71 4.44 13.90 13.38
C PHE A 71 4.03 12.63 12.62
N GLY A 72 3.71 11.54 13.33
CA GLY A 72 3.21 10.31 12.73
C GLY A 72 1.92 10.53 11.94
N LEU A 73 0.97 11.29 12.49
CA LEU A 73 -0.28 11.65 11.83
C LEU A 73 -0.05 12.46 10.54
N LEU A 74 0.82 13.48 10.58
CA LEU A 74 1.14 14.29 9.40
C LEU A 74 1.84 13.46 8.32
N LEU A 75 2.76 12.59 8.72
CA LEU A 75 3.44 11.68 7.80
C LEU A 75 2.44 10.73 7.12
N THR A 76 1.57 10.06 7.89
CA THR A 76 0.52 9.21 7.32
C THR A 76 -0.47 10.00 6.45
N GLY A 77 -0.84 11.22 6.86
CA GLY A 77 -1.69 12.11 6.06
C GLY A 77 -1.07 12.43 4.70
N SER A 78 0.24 12.72 4.66
CA SER A 78 0.97 12.95 3.41
C SER A 78 1.01 11.70 2.52
N ALA A 79 1.20 10.52 3.11
CA ALA A 79 1.20 9.24 2.41
C ALA A 79 -0.15 8.95 1.75
N LEU A 80 -1.24 9.20 2.48
CA LEU A 80 -2.61 9.07 1.97
C LEU A 80 -2.90 10.10 0.87
N ALA A 81 -2.42 11.34 0.98
CA ALA A 81 -2.57 12.32 -0.09
C ALA A 81 -1.90 11.85 -1.40
N VAL A 82 -0.70 11.28 -1.30
CA VAL A 82 -0.02 10.64 -2.44
C VAL A 82 -0.82 9.44 -2.96
N LEU A 83 -1.40 8.61 -2.07
CA LEU A 83 -2.27 7.51 -2.49
C LEU A 83 -3.42 7.99 -3.36
N PHE A 84 -4.15 9.03 -2.92
CA PHE A 84 -5.26 9.58 -3.69
C PHE A 84 -4.81 10.16 -5.03
N TYR A 85 -3.63 10.80 -5.08
CA TYR A 85 -3.04 11.23 -6.34
C TYR A 85 -2.79 10.05 -7.29
N VAL A 86 -2.20 8.96 -6.77
CA VAL A 86 -1.92 7.76 -7.58
C VAL A 86 -3.21 7.07 -8.05
N ILE A 87 -4.20 6.92 -7.16
CA ILE A 87 -5.52 6.39 -7.51
C ILE A 87 -6.11 7.20 -8.66
N ARG A 88 -6.04 8.54 -8.58
CA ARG A 88 -6.59 9.43 -9.60
C ARG A 88 -5.80 9.43 -10.90
N ALA A 89 -4.47 9.25 -10.83
CA ALA A 89 -3.61 9.18 -12.01
C ALA A 89 -3.80 7.87 -12.81
N LEU A 90 -4.00 6.76 -12.12
CA LEU A 90 -4.25 5.45 -12.75
C LEU A 90 -5.73 5.31 -13.14
N GLY A 91 -6.65 5.71 -12.27
CA GLY A 91 -8.09 5.60 -12.47
C GLY A 91 -8.55 4.14 -12.34
N GLU A 92 -9.27 3.66 -13.35
CA GLU A 92 -9.92 2.34 -13.37
C GLU A 92 -8.93 1.16 -13.36
N ILE A 93 -7.67 1.40 -13.72
CA ILE A 93 -6.63 0.36 -13.69
C ILE A 93 -5.98 0.21 -12.31
N TRP A 94 -6.24 1.14 -11.38
CA TRP A 94 -5.68 1.05 -10.03
C TRP A 94 -6.33 -0.08 -9.25
N THR A 95 -5.53 -1.06 -8.85
CA THR A 95 -5.94 -2.16 -7.99
C THR A 95 -4.86 -2.45 -6.95
N VAL A 96 -5.27 -2.92 -5.78
CA VAL A 96 -4.38 -3.35 -4.70
C VAL A 96 -3.70 -4.67 -5.05
N LYS A 97 -4.41 -5.57 -5.73
CA LYS A 97 -3.89 -6.84 -6.29
C LYS A 97 -3.30 -6.61 -7.68
N ILE A 98 -2.46 -7.54 -8.15
CA ILE A 98 -1.86 -7.45 -9.49
C ILE A 98 -2.80 -8.12 -10.49
N TYR A 99 -3.47 -7.31 -11.31
CA TYR A 99 -4.18 -7.77 -12.50
C TYR A 99 -3.40 -7.37 -13.73
N ILE A 100 -3.09 -8.35 -14.58
CA ILE A 100 -2.42 -8.10 -15.86
C ILE A 100 -3.40 -8.46 -16.96
N HIS A 101 -3.67 -7.49 -17.83
CA HIS A 101 -4.41 -7.70 -19.07
C HIS A 101 -3.42 -7.83 -20.24
N PRO A 102 -3.58 -8.78 -21.17
CA PRO A 102 -2.63 -8.98 -22.27
C PRO A 102 -2.44 -7.74 -23.16
N GLN A 103 -3.50 -6.97 -23.40
CA GLN A 103 -3.45 -5.70 -24.16
C GLN A 103 -3.25 -4.45 -23.27
N HIS A 104 -2.77 -4.57 -22.04
CA HIS A 104 -2.65 -3.40 -21.15
C HIS A 104 -1.55 -2.45 -21.63
N GLN A 105 -1.94 -1.24 -22.05
CA GLN A 105 -0.96 -0.18 -22.30
C GLN A 105 -0.47 0.38 -20.96
N LEU A 106 0.86 0.34 -20.76
CA LEU A 106 1.50 0.94 -19.59
C LEU A 106 1.22 2.45 -19.61
N LYS A 107 0.30 2.93 -18.77
CA LYS A 107 0.08 4.38 -18.59
C LYS A 107 1.35 4.98 -18.00
N GLN A 108 2.17 5.57 -18.86
CA GLN A 108 3.41 6.24 -18.50
C GLN A 108 3.15 7.65 -17.93
N SER A 109 2.48 7.74 -16.78
CA SER A 109 2.48 8.99 -16.03
C SER A 109 3.90 9.28 -15.50
N TRP A 110 4.30 10.55 -15.46
CA TRP A 110 5.65 11.00 -15.06
C TRP A 110 6.12 10.37 -13.73
N LEU A 111 5.20 10.19 -12.78
CA LEU A 111 5.47 9.57 -11.49
C LEU A 111 5.92 8.11 -11.63
N PHE A 112 5.30 7.36 -12.54
CA PHE A 112 5.62 5.96 -12.84
C PHE A 112 6.88 5.79 -13.69
N ARG A 113 7.31 6.85 -14.41
CA ARG A 113 8.61 6.88 -15.08
C ARG A 113 9.77 7.12 -14.11
N ARG A 114 9.56 7.95 -13.07
CA ARG A 114 10.62 8.30 -12.09
C ARG A 114 10.78 7.24 -10.99
N VAL A 115 9.67 6.65 -10.53
CA VAL A 115 9.66 5.66 -9.45
C VAL A 115 8.97 4.40 -9.97
N ARG A 116 9.66 3.26 -9.94
CA ARG A 116 9.13 1.98 -10.47
C ARG A 116 7.81 1.58 -9.82
N HIS A 117 7.67 1.81 -8.51
CA HIS A 117 6.46 1.48 -7.75
C HIS A 117 6.10 2.60 -6.75
N PRO A 118 5.49 3.71 -7.22
CA PRO A 118 5.25 4.89 -6.38
C PRO A 118 4.32 4.58 -5.20
N ASN A 119 3.36 3.67 -5.36
CA ASN A 119 2.47 3.24 -4.28
C ASN A 119 3.22 2.63 -3.09
N TYR A 120 4.28 1.87 -3.34
CA TYR A 120 5.01 1.21 -2.27
C TYR A 120 5.94 2.17 -1.54
N PHE A 121 6.72 2.95 -2.29
CA PHE A 121 7.75 3.80 -1.72
C PHE A 121 7.23 5.14 -1.20
N LEU A 122 6.25 5.75 -1.86
CA LEU A 122 5.77 7.10 -1.52
C LEU A 122 4.51 7.08 -0.65
N ASN A 123 3.91 5.92 -0.45
CA ASN A 123 2.68 5.80 0.32
C ASN A 123 2.78 4.70 1.39
N ILE A 124 2.93 3.41 1.02
CA ILE A 124 2.90 2.32 2.01
C ILE A 124 4.00 2.45 3.07
N ILE A 125 5.26 2.69 2.67
CA ILE A 125 6.37 2.80 3.64
C ILE A 125 6.19 4.02 4.56
N PRO A 126 5.98 5.26 4.05
CA PRO A 126 5.71 6.42 4.91
C PRO A 126 4.51 6.24 5.81
N GLU A 127 3.46 5.58 5.34
CA GLU A 127 2.28 5.29 6.17
C GLU A 127 2.60 4.36 7.32
N LEU A 128 3.29 3.24 7.09
CA LEU A 128 3.64 2.29 8.15
C LEU A 128 4.54 2.92 9.22
N ILE A 129 5.47 3.77 8.78
CA ILE A 129 6.30 4.58 9.68
C ILE A 129 5.40 5.55 10.45
N GLY A 130 4.54 6.30 9.75
CA GLY A 130 3.64 7.27 10.38
C GLY A 130 2.69 6.65 11.40
N ILE A 131 2.14 5.47 11.13
CA ILE A 131 1.30 4.71 12.07
C ILE A 131 2.11 4.29 13.31
N ALA A 132 3.34 3.81 13.14
CA ALA A 132 4.16 3.46 14.29
C ALA A 132 4.50 4.68 15.15
N PHE A 133 4.78 5.84 14.54
CA PHE A 133 4.99 7.09 15.27
C PHE A 133 3.72 7.58 15.95
N LEU A 134 2.56 7.50 15.27
CA LEU A 134 1.25 7.83 15.82
C LEU A 134 0.95 7.02 17.09
N CYS A 135 1.30 5.74 17.09
CA CYS A 135 1.04 4.78 18.15
C CYS A 135 2.19 4.61 19.17
N HIS A 136 3.31 5.32 19.01
CA HIS A 136 4.57 5.07 19.75
C HIS A 136 5.02 3.60 19.73
N ALA A 137 4.74 2.91 18.62
CA ALA A 137 4.93 1.49 18.46
C ALA A 137 6.35 1.17 17.93
N TRP A 138 7.36 1.44 18.75
CA TRP A 138 8.77 1.28 18.37
C TRP A 138 9.16 -0.17 18.10
N THR A 139 8.54 -1.12 18.79
CA THR A 139 8.78 -2.55 18.57
C THR A 139 8.20 -2.97 17.23
N THR A 140 6.96 -2.56 16.97
CA THR A 140 6.29 -2.80 15.69
C THR A 140 7.04 -2.15 14.54
N LEU A 141 7.59 -0.95 14.72
CA LEU A 141 8.45 -0.31 13.72
C LEU A 141 9.72 -1.12 13.45
N SER A 142 10.42 -1.53 14.52
CA SER A 142 11.74 -2.16 14.41
C SER A 142 11.69 -3.57 13.83
N PHE A 143 10.64 -4.35 14.13
CA PHE A 143 10.49 -5.72 13.63
C PHE A 143 9.47 -5.87 12.52
N GLY A 144 8.33 -5.17 12.64
CA GLY A 144 7.24 -5.23 11.68
C GLY A 144 7.59 -4.59 10.33
N LEU A 145 8.31 -3.46 10.33
CA LEU A 145 8.66 -2.78 9.07
C LEU A 145 9.67 -3.59 8.23
N PRO A 146 10.76 -4.16 8.79
CA PRO A 146 11.63 -5.06 8.02
C PRO A 146 10.91 -6.30 7.51
N LEU A 147 10.07 -6.94 8.34
CA LEU A 147 9.27 -8.09 7.92
C LEU A 147 8.34 -7.73 6.75
N TYR A 148 7.66 -6.58 6.84
CA TYR A 148 6.84 -6.05 5.76
C TYR A 148 7.67 -5.82 4.49
N GLY A 149 8.85 -5.22 4.64
CA GLY A 149 9.79 -4.96 3.55
C GLY A 149 10.21 -6.22 2.81
N LEU A 150 10.42 -7.35 3.51
CA LEU A 150 10.75 -8.63 2.88
C LEU A 150 9.60 -9.18 2.02
N VAL A 151 8.37 -9.12 2.52
CA VAL A 151 7.17 -9.54 1.77
C VAL A 151 6.95 -8.64 0.56
N LEU A 152 7.11 -7.33 0.75
CA LEU A 152 6.99 -6.33 -0.30
C LEU A 152 8.05 -6.52 -1.39
N ALA A 153 9.30 -6.81 -1.02
CA ALA A 153 10.37 -7.08 -1.98
C ALA A 153 10.09 -8.33 -2.83
N ARG A 154 9.54 -9.39 -2.22
CA ARG A 154 9.08 -10.58 -2.97
C ARG A 154 7.97 -10.23 -3.96
N ARG A 155 7.02 -9.39 -3.54
CA ARG A 155 5.95 -8.91 -4.43
C ARG A 155 6.50 -8.11 -5.60
N ILE A 156 7.39 -7.16 -5.35
CA ILE A 156 8.01 -6.34 -6.41
C ILE A 156 8.73 -7.25 -7.43
N LYS A 157 9.49 -8.25 -6.96
CA LYS A 157 10.15 -9.21 -7.87
C LYS A 157 9.17 -10.00 -8.73
N GLN A 158 8.04 -10.43 -8.16
CA GLN A 158 6.99 -11.14 -8.91
C GLN A 158 6.32 -10.21 -9.94
N GLU A 159 6.02 -8.98 -9.56
CA GLU A 159 5.45 -7.96 -10.44
C GLU A 159 6.40 -7.66 -11.60
N GLU A 160 7.69 -7.45 -11.32
CA GLU A 160 8.70 -7.24 -12.36
C GLU A 160 8.83 -8.45 -13.29
N HIS A 161 8.81 -9.69 -12.77
CA HIS A 161 8.86 -10.90 -13.60
C HIS A 161 7.62 -11.03 -14.49
N ALA A 162 6.44 -10.70 -13.96
CA ALA A 162 5.19 -10.70 -14.72
C ALA A 162 5.11 -9.53 -15.72
N MET A 163 5.87 -8.45 -15.55
CA MET A 163 5.94 -7.37 -16.56
C MET A 163 7.05 -7.59 -17.59
N ARG A 164 7.98 -8.52 -17.38
CA ARG A 164 9.09 -8.78 -18.32
C ARG A 164 8.61 -9.17 -19.72
N HIS A 165 7.57 -9.99 -19.83
CA HIS A 165 7.06 -10.45 -21.13
C HIS A 165 6.31 -9.33 -21.88
N LEU A 166 5.68 -8.39 -21.18
CA LEU A 166 5.04 -7.22 -21.79
C LEU A 166 6.06 -6.21 -22.33
N ARG A 167 7.21 -6.05 -21.65
CA ARG A 167 8.27 -5.13 -22.10
C ARG A 167 8.95 -5.56 -23.40
N VAL A 168 9.00 -6.86 -23.69
CA VAL A 168 9.62 -7.37 -24.93
C VAL A 168 8.78 -7.05 -26.17
N GLN A 169 7.45 -6.98 -26.03
CA GLN A 169 6.53 -6.63 -27.12
C GLN A 169 6.53 -5.13 -27.47
N GLU A 170 6.99 -4.25 -26.58
CA GLU A 170 7.06 -2.80 -26.82
C GLU A 170 8.35 -2.39 -27.57
N THR A 171 9.35 -3.28 -27.60
CA THR A 171 10.66 -3.06 -28.24
C THR A 171 10.84 -3.78 -29.59
N ALA A 172 9.84 -4.54 -30.04
CA ALA A 172 9.82 -5.23 -31.33
C ALA A 172 8.87 -4.50 -32.29
#